data_AF-A0A7Y3CIV5-F1
#
_entry.id   AF-A0A7Y3CIV5-F1
#
_cell.length_a   1.000
_cell.length_b   1.000
_cell.length_c   1.000
_cell.angle_alpha   90.00
_cell.angle_beta   90.00
_cell.angle_gamma   90.00
#
_symmetry.space_group_name_H-M   'P 1'
#
loop_
_entity.id
_entity.type
_entity.pdbx_description
1 polymer ?
#
loop_
_entity_poly.entity_id
_entity_poly.type
_entity_poly.pdbx_seq_one_letter_code
_entity_poly.pdbx_strand_id
1 'polypeptide(L)'
;MITDAATGIETVRSIKMKNESHGFTLIELMIVIAIIGILSTIALPSYQDRVIRAQVQEAFYLSEFAEKSVEDYYKVKRKLPGNNAAAGLPAPEKIIGNYVVSLQVEKGGTINIMLGNRVNKNIDGKVISLRPAIVEGSLKVPIAWVPGNASVPKGMIAKGKNNTTVLTRHLPMNCRY
;
A
#
# COMPACT_ATOMS: atom_id res chain seq x y z
N MET A 1 -87.53 7.84 54.93
CA MET A 1 -86.33 7.71 55.80
C MET A 1 -85.16 7.35 54.89
N ILE A 2 -84.22 8.28 54.66
CA ILE A 2 -82.83 8.24 55.21
C ILE A 2 -82.00 7.17 54.45
N THR A 3 -80.86 7.38 53.78
CA THR A 3 -79.89 8.48 53.57
C THR A 3 -78.90 8.03 52.49
N ASP A 4 -78.48 8.95 51.63
CA ASP A 4 -77.08 9.34 51.30
C ASP A 4 -75.90 8.35 51.16
N ALA A 5 -74.93 8.86 50.38
CA ALA A 5 -73.49 8.62 50.40
C ALA A 5 -72.87 7.76 49.29
N ALA A 6 -72.40 8.51 48.29
CA ALA A 6 -71.34 8.20 47.36
C ALA A 6 -70.09 7.56 47.98
N THR A 7 -69.28 6.95 47.10
CA THR A 7 -67.81 7.11 46.94
C THR A 7 -67.08 5.78 46.76
N GLY A 8 -66.17 5.74 45.78
CA GLY A 8 -65.25 4.61 45.63
C GLY A 8 -64.70 4.36 44.22
N ILE A 9 -64.74 5.32 43.29
CA ILE A 9 -63.91 5.25 42.07
C ILE A 9 -62.50 5.65 42.49
N GLU A 10 -61.68 4.71 42.97
CA GLU A 10 -60.24 4.94 43.09
C GLU A 10 -59.57 4.73 41.73
N THR A 11 -59.45 5.85 41.04
CA THR A 11 -58.61 6.14 39.89
C THR A 11 -57.30 5.33 39.87
N VAL A 12 -57.15 4.46 38.86
CA VAL A 12 -55.84 4.03 38.38
C VAL A 12 -55.10 5.27 37.89
N ARG A 13 -54.27 5.84 38.75
CA ARG A 13 -53.45 7.02 38.43
C ARG A 13 -52.44 6.58 37.37
N SER A 14 -52.69 6.91 36.11
CA SER A 14 -51.75 6.73 35.01
C SER A 14 -50.44 7.44 35.38
N ILE A 15 -49.38 6.66 35.64
CA ILE A 15 -48.03 7.20 35.84
C ILE A 15 -47.55 7.64 34.46
N LYS A 16 -47.75 8.93 34.16
CA LYS A 16 -47.26 9.56 32.95
C LYS A 16 -45.74 9.67 33.05
N MET A 17 -45.01 8.73 32.45
CA MET A 17 -43.55 8.83 32.33
C MET A 17 -43.22 10.10 31.53
N LYS A 18 -42.68 11.12 32.21
CA LYS A 18 -42.15 12.31 31.56
C LYS A 18 -40.83 11.92 30.90
N ASN A 19 -40.87 11.52 29.63
CA ASN A 19 -39.67 11.42 28.82
C ASN A 19 -39.13 12.83 28.59
N GLU A 20 -38.21 13.28 29.44
CA GLU A 20 -37.39 14.45 29.15
C GLU A 20 -36.34 14.03 28.11
N SER A 21 -36.69 14.17 26.84
CA SER A 21 -35.73 14.09 25.74
C SER A 21 -34.76 15.26 25.85
N HIS A 22 -33.64 15.02 26.54
CA HIS A 22 -32.49 15.92 26.59
C HIS A 22 -31.82 15.90 25.20
N GLY A 23 -31.94 17.01 24.47
CA GLY A 23 -31.28 17.19 23.18
C GLY A 23 -29.79 17.47 23.35
N PHE A 24 -29.01 17.11 22.33
CA PHE A 24 -27.58 17.48 22.25
C PHE A 24 -27.45 19.00 22.14
N THR A 25 -26.58 19.62 22.94
CA THR A 25 -26.33 21.05 22.84
C THR A 25 -25.41 21.38 21.66
N LEU A 26 -25.56 22.59 21.11
CA LEU A 26 -24.69 23.07 20.03
C LEU A 26 -23.22 23.14 20.50
N ILE A 27 -22.98 23.46 21.76
CA ILE A 27 -21.63 23.51 22.32
C ILE A 27 -20.99 22.11 22.44
N GLU A 28 -21.75 21.09 22.85
CA GLU A 28 -21.26 19.71 22.86
C GLU A 28 -20.87 19.25 21.45
N LEU A 29 -21.69 19.58 20.44
CA LEU A 29 -21.37 19.26 19.06
C LEU A 29 -20.09 19.97 18.58
N MET A 30 -19.91 21.25 18.91
CA MET A 30 -18.71 22.00 18.53
C MET A 30 -17.44 21.42 19.16
N ILE A 31 -17.50 21.00 20.42
CA ILE A 31 -16.35 20.35 21.10
C ILE A 31 -16.01 19.02 20.42
N VAL A 32 -17.03 18.21 20.07
CA VAL A 32 -16.82 16.93 19.38
C VAL A 32 -16.16 17.15 18.01
N ILE A 33 -16.63 18.12 17.23
CA ILE A 33 -16.02 18.43 15.92
C ILE A 33 -14.58 18.92 16.09
N ALA A 34 -14.31 19.74 17.10
CA ALA A 34 -12.95 20.22 17.38
C ALA A 34 -12.00 19.06 17.70
N ILE A 35 -12.42 18.11 18.55
CA ILE A 35 -11.62 16.92 18.89
C ILE A 35 -11.38 16.05 17.65
N ILE A 36 -12.41 15.79 16.84
CA ILE A 36 -12.30 14.99 15.60
C ILE A 36 -11.33 15.66 14.62
N GLY A 37 -11.37 16.98 14.48
CA GLY A 37 -10.47 17.74 13.60
C GLY A 37 -8.99 17.58 13.99
N ILE A 38 -8.69 17.67 15.29
CA ILE A 38 -7.33 17.49 15.81
C ILE A 38 -6.85 16.06 15.56
N LEU A 39 -7.66 15.05 15.92
CA LEU A 39 -7.30 13.64 15.73
C LEU A 39 -7.11 13.28 14.25
N SER A 40 -7.96 13.81 13.36
CA SER A 40 -7.89 13.54 11.92
C SER A 40 -6.58 14.05 11.30
N THR A 41 -6.08 15.20 11.75
CA THR A 41 -4.82 15.78 11.26
C THR A 41 -3.62 14.88 11.53
N ILE A 42 -3.62 14.17 12.67
CA ILE A 42 -2.54 13.23 13.04
C ILE A 42 -2.71 11.88 12.33
N ALA A 43 -3.95 11.41 12.17
CA ALA A 43 -4.25 10.09 11.62
C ALA A 43 -4.12 10.00 10.10
N LEU A 44 -4.56 11.02 9.35
CA LEU A 44 -4.64 10.98 7.88
C LEU A 44 -3.28 10.74 7.18
N PRO A 45 -2.16 11.40 7.57
CA PRO A 45 -0.88 11.15 6.92
C PRO A 45 -0.40 9.69 7.06
N SER A 46 -0.59 9.09 8.24
CA SER A 46 -0.24 7.69 8.49
C SER A 46 -1.09 6.72 7.68
N TYR A 47 -2.39 7.02 7.51
CA TYR A 47 -3.27 6.22 6.66
C TYR A 47 -2.86 6.28 5.18
N GLN A 48 -2.50 7.46 4.68
CA GLN A 48 -2.00 7.63 3.31
C GLN A 48 -0.73 6.79 3.07
N ASP A 49 0.23 6.80 4.00
CA ASP A 49 1.43 5.98 3.90
C ASP A 49 1.11 4.48 3.78
N ARG A 50 0.09 3.99 4.50
CA ARG A 50 -0.35 2.58 4.40
C ARG A 50 -0.93 2.25 3.03
N VAL A 51 -1.78 3.11 2.49
CA VAL A 51 -2.37 2.94 1.16
C VAL A 51 -1.29 2.98 0.08
N ILE A 52 -0.34 3.93 0.20
CA ILE A 52 0.78 4.05 -0.73
C ILE A 52 1.62 2.76 -0.75
N ARG A 53 1.97 2.21 0.41
CA ARG A 53 2.71 0.94 0.50
C ARG A 53 1.96 -0.22 -0.15
N ALA A 54 0.64 -0.26 -0.01
CA ALA A 54 -0.18 -1.29 -0.65
C ALA A 54 -0.17 -1.15 -2.18
N GLN A 55 -0.27 0.07 -2.72
CA GLN A 55 -0.16 0.33 -4.16
C GLN A 55 1.20 -0.09 -4.71
N VAL A 56 2.28 0.17 -3.96
CA VAL A 56 3.63 -0.29 -4.31
C VAL A 56 3.72 -1.82 -4.32
N GLN A 57 3.12 -2.50 -3.34
CA GLN A 57 3.07 -3.97 -3.33
C GLN A 57 2.34 -4.54 -4.53
N GLU A 58 1.18 -3.97 -4.89
CA GLU A 58 0.44 -4.42 -6.07
C GLU A 58 1.20 -4.15 -7.38
N ALA A 59 1.99 -3.07 -7.45
CA ALA A 59 2.85 -2.81 -8.60
C ALA A 59 3.92 -3.89 -8.83
N PHE A 60 4.42 -4.54 -7.77
CA PHE A 60 5.36 -5.66 -7.90
C PHE A 60 4.77 -6.90 -8.55
N TYR A 61 3.45 -7.07 -8.55
CA TYR A 61 2.85 -8.22 -9.23
C TYR A 61 3.19 -8.27 -10.73
N LEU A 62 3.36 -7.10 -11.36
CA LEU A 62 3.81 -7.02 -12.75
C LEU A 62 5.30 -7.29 -12.93
N SER A 63 6.13 -7.18 -11.89
CA SER A 63 7.56 -7.47 -12.02
C SER A 63 7.85 -8.94 -12.15
N GLU A 64 7.02 -9.82 -11.57
CA GLU A 64 7.17 -11.29 -11.68
C GLU A 64 7.30 -11.76 -13.14
N PHE A 65 6.57 -11.11 -14.06
CA PHE A 65 6.66 -11.37 -15.49
C PHE A 65 8.08 -11.12 -16.04
N ALA A 66 8.69 -10.01 -15.67
CA ALA A 66 10.04 -9.65 -16.08
C ALA A 66 11.11 -10.45 -15.31
N GLU A 67 10.89 -10.72 -14.03
CA GLU A 67 11.79 -11.53 -13.19
C GLU A 67 12.02 -12.90 -13.80
N LYS A 68 10.95 -13.59 -14.17
CA LYS A 68 11.02 -14.92 -14.81
C LYS A 68 11.81 -14.88 -16.12
N SER A 69 11.55 -13.87 -16.96
CA SER A 69 12.25 -13.68 -18.23
C SER A 69 13.75 -13.40 -18.04
N VAL A 70 14.11 -12.58 -17.04
CA VAL A 70 15.51 -12.31 -16.67
C VAL A 70 16.20 -13.57 -16.14
N GLU A 71 15.52 -14.37 -15.32
CA GLU A 71 16.03 -15.64 -14.82
C GLU A 71 16.29 -16.64 -15.94
N ASP A 72 15.36 -16.79 -16.87
CA ASP A 72 15.51 -17.72 -17.99
C ASP A 72 16.65 -17.27 -18.93
N TYR A 73 16.78 -15.97 -19.18
CA TYR A 73 17.93 -15.42 -19.89
C TYR A 73 19.25 -15.72 -19.16
N TYR A 74 19.28 -15.56 -17.83
CA TYR A 74 20.47 -15.83 -17.03
C TYR A 74 20.86 -17.31 -17.05
N LYS A 75 19.90 -18.24 -16.97
CA LYS A 75 20.14 -19.69 -17.05
C LYS A 75 20.77 -20.10 -18.38
N VAL A 76 20.30 -19.53 -19.49
CA VAL A 76 20.78 -19.90 -20.84
C VAL A 76 22.07 -19.19 -21.21
N LYS A 77 22.16 -17.88 -20.98
CA LYS A 77 23.27 -17.03 -21.46
C LYS A 77 24.38 -16.84 -20.44
N ARG A 78 24.16 -17.22 -19.16
CA ARG A 78 25.09 -17.04 -18.03
C ARG A 78 25.48 -15.58 -17.80
N LYS A 79 24.65 -14.65 -18.28
CA LYS A 79 24.81 -13.20 -18.17
C LYS A 79 23.43 -12.59 -17.95
N LEU A 80 23.37 -11.50 -17.21
CA LEU A 80 22.12 -10.76 -17.03
C LEU A 80 21.82 -9.94 -18.29
N PRO A 81 20.53 -9.75 -18.63
CA PRO A 81 20.14 -9.00 -19.83
C PRO A 81 20.52 -7.52 -19.69
N GLY A 82 20.69 -6.88 -20.85
CA GLY A 82 21.02 -5.46 -20.94
C GLY A 82 19.80 -4.53 -21.03
N ASN A 83 18.67 -5.07 -21.50
CA ASN A 83 17.43 -4.35 -21.76
C ASN A 83 16.25 -5.33 -21.93
N ASN A 84 15.02 -4.81 -22.10
CA ASN A 84 13.81 -5.62 -22.33
C ASN A 84 13.95 -6.56 -23.53
N ALA A 85 14.41 -6.04 -24.68
CA ALA A 85 14.53 -6.83 -25.91
C ALA A 85 15.46 -8.03 -25.74
N ALA A 86 16.60 -7.85 -25.05
CA ALA A 86 17.53 -8.93 -24.74
C ALA A 86 16.89 -10.00 -23.83
N ALA A 87 16.02 -9.58 -22.90
CA ALA A 87 15.26 -10.49 -22.05
C ALA A 87 14.08 -11.17 -22.78
N GLY A 88 13.75 -10.75 -24.02
CA GLY A 88 12.57 -11.24 -24.74
C GLY A 88 11.26 -10.61 -24.27
N LEU A 89 11.34 -9.44 -23.61
CA LEU A 89 10.20 -8.66 -23.15
C LEU A 89 9.79 -7.62 -24.19
N PRO A 90 8.51 -7.21 -24.21
CA PRO A 90 8.06 -6.10 -25.05
C PRO A 90 8.68 -4.76 -24.61
N ALA A 91 8.46 -3.72 -25.41
CA ALA A 91 8.88 -2.36 -25.07
C ALA A 91 8.36 -1.94 -23.67
N PRO A 92 9.13 -1.18 -22.88
CA PRO A 92 8.77 -0.86 -21.49
C PRO A 92 7.38 -0.26 -21.32
N GLU A 93 6.94 0.59 -22.25
CA GLU A 93 5.67 1.31 -22.24
C GLU A 93 4.47 0.43 -22.59
N LYS A 94 4.72 -0.85 -22.96
CA LYS A 94 3.68 -1.86 -23.19
C LYS A 94 3.44 -2.75 -21.98
N ILE A 95 4.30 -2.69 -20.96
CA ILE A 95 4.14 -3.43 -19.71
C ILE A 95 3.49 -2.48 -18.70
N ILE A 96 2.17 -2.48 -18.71
CA ILE A 96 1.33 -1.50 -17.98
C ILE A 96 0.34 -2.21 -17.05
N GLY A 97 -0.12 -1.50 -16.02
CA GLY A 97 -1.21 -1.95 -15.15
C GLY A 97 -1.79 -0.82 -14.31
N ASN A 98 -2.64 -1.17 -13.33
CA ASN A 98 -3.34 -0.18 -12.50
C ASN A 98 -2.43 0.85 -11.84
N TYR A 99 -1.21 0.44 -11.45
CA TYR A 99 -0.23 1.28 -10.77
C TYR A 99 1.12 1.38 -11.49
N VAL A 100 1.23 0.83 -12.70
CA VAL A 100 2.48 0.75 -13.46
C VAL A 100 2.29 1.37 -14.83
N VAL A 101 3.13 2.34 -15.16
CA VAL A 101 3.15 3.04 -16.47
C VAL A 101 4.18 2.42 -17.40
N SER A 102 5.29 1.93 -16.86
CA SER A 102 6.28 1.20 -17.64
C SER A 102 7.10 0.25 -16.75
N LEU A 103 7.63 -0.79 -17.38
CA LEU A 103 8.59 -1.70 -16.77
C LEU A 103 9.81 -1.85 -17.68
N GLN A 104 10.95 -1.39 -17.18
CA GLN A 104 12.22 -1.40 -17.91
C GLN A 104 13.24 -2.30 -17.24
N VAL A 105 13.78 -3.24 -18.00
CA VAL A 105 15.01 -3.94 -17.66
C VAL A 105 16.19 -3.06 -18.09
N GLU A 106 17.15 -2.85 -17.20
CA GLU A 106 18.39 -2.13 -17.45
C GLU A 106 19.61 -3.06 -17.43
N LYS A 107 20.77 -2.50 -17.78
CA LYS A 107 22.04 -3.21 -17.76
C LYS A 107 22.31 -3.81 -16.37
N GLY A 108 22.58 -5.11 -16.35
CA GLY A 108 22.78 -5.85 -15.12
C GLY A 108 21.49 -6.44 -14.56
N GLY A 109 20.41 -6.48 -15.36
CA GLY A 109 19.16 -7.16 -15.03
C GLY A 109 18.29 -6.43 -13.99
N THR A 110 18.62 -5.19 -13.63
CA THR A 110 17.74 -4.38 -12.77
C THR A 110 16.41 -4.17 -13.47
N ILE A 111 15.31 -4.44 -12.77
CA ILE A 111 13.96 -4.15 -13.22
C ILE A 111 13.53 -2.83 -12.58
N ASN A 112 13.23 -1.82 -13.38
CA ASN A 112 12.72 -0.52 -12.96
C ASN A 112 11.24 -0.43 -13.31
N ILE A 113 10.41 -0.26 -12.29
CA ILE A 113 8.97 -0.06 -12.41
C ILE A 113 8.70 1.43 -12.24
N MET A 114 8.11 2.07 -13.24
CA MET A 114 7.61 3.43 -13.11
C MET A 114 6.16 3.40 -12.63
N LEU A 115 5.93 3.97 -11.45
CA LEU A 115 4.62 4.08 -10.83
C LEU A 115 3.81 5.20 -11.47
N GLY A 116 2.51 4.99 -11.62
CA GLY A 116 1.59 6.00 -12.14
C GLY A 116 0.17 5.47 -12.31
N ASN A 117 -0.59 6.04 -13.24
CA ASN A 117 -2.01 5.73 -13.48
C ASN A 117 -2.90 6.06 -12.27
N ARG A 118 -3.12 5.10 -11.36
CA ARG A 118 -4.04 5.23 -10.22
C ARG A 118 -3.34 5.34 -8.86
N VAL A 119 -2.03 5.53 -8.87
CA VAL A 119 -1.25 5.69 -7.63
C VAL A 119 -1.54 7.02 -6.93
N ASN A 120 -1.23 7.07 -5.64
CA ASN A 120 -1.23 8.31 -4.89
C ASN A 120 -0.23 9.32 -5.49
N LYS A 121 -0.60 10.61 -5.52
CA LYS A 121 0.24 11.70 -6.06
C LYS A 121 1.65 11.76 -5.46
N ASN A 122 1.85 11.30 -4.22
CA ASN A 122 3.16 11.27 -3.56
C ASN A 122 4.15 10.26 -4.19
N ILE A 123 3.66 9.32 -4.99
CA ILE A 123 4.47 8.30 -5.67
C ILE A 123 4.26 8.28 -7.20
N ASP A 124 3.43 9.17 -7.74
CA ASP A 124 3.22 9.29 -9.17
C ASP A 124 4.51 9.71 -9.90
N GLY A 125 4.83 9.03 -10.99
CA GLY A 125 6.09 9.19 -11.74
C GLY A 125 7.34 8.74 -10.98
N LYS A 126 7.22 8.10 -9.81
CA LYS A 126 8.36 7.56 -9.08
C LYS A 126 8.72 6.16 -9.57
N VAL A 127 10.00 5.84 -9.46
CA VAL A 127 10.56 4.56 -9.86
C VAL A 127 10.86 3.70 -8.63
N ILE A 128 10.60 2.40 -8.74
CA ILE A 128 11.07 1.38 -7.82
C ILE A 128 11.88 0.35 -8.60
N SER A 129 13.07 0.03 -8.09
CA SER A 129 13.98 -0.93 -8.70
C SER A 129 13.96 -2.27 -7.98
N LEU A 130 14.03 -3.38 -8.73
CA LEU A 130 14.38 -4.70 -8.23
C LEU A 130 15.70 -5.10 -8.84
N ARG A 131 16.68 -5.40 -7.99
CA ARG A 131 18.02 -5.80 -8.43
C ARG A 131 18.17 -7.32 -8.29
N PRO A 132 18.67 -8.01 -9.32
CA PRO A 132 18.99 -9.42 -9.20
C PRO A 132 20.24 -9.60 -8.34
N ALA A 133 20.15 -10.42 -7.31
CA ALA A 133 21.27 -10.86 -6.49
C ALA A 133 21.61 -12.32 -6.77
N ILE A 134 22.88 -12.58 -7.04
CA ILE A 134 23.39 -13.89 -7.45
C ILE A 134 24.52 -14.35 -6.53
N VAL A 135 24.68 -15.67 -6.42
CA VAL A 135 25.88 -16.27 -5.83
C VAL A 135 26.88 -16.49 -6.96
N GLU A 136 28.03 -15.82 -6.89
CA GLU A 136 29.07 -15.99 -7.91
C GLU A 136 29.61 -17.43 -7.90
N GLY A 137 29.84 -17.99 -9.09
CA GLY A 137 30.35 -19.35 -9.25
C GLY A 137 29.30 -20.47 -9.09
N SER A 138 28.06 -20.18 -8.69
CA SER A 138 27.01 -21.19 -8.54
C SER A 138 25.75 -20.86 -9.36
N LEU A 139 25.68 -21.43 -10.57
CA LEU A 139 24.55 -21.25 -11.50
C LEU A 139 23.30 -22.04 -11.13
N LYS A 140 23.40 -22.98 -10.17
CA LYS A 140 22.25 -23.76 -9.69
C LYS A 140 21.40 -22.98 -8.69
N VAL A 141 21.95 -21.92 -8.10
CA VAL A 141 21.24 -21.08 -7.13
C VAL A 141 20.37 -20.09 -7.91
N PRO A 142 19.06 -19.99 -7.58
CA PRO A 142 18.17 -19.02 -8.23
C PRO A 142 18.58 -17.58 -7.89
N ILE A 143 18.14 -16.65 -8.73
CA ILE A 143 18.30 -15.22 -8.46
C ILE A 143 17.43 -14.84 -7.26
N ALA A 144 17.97 -14.07 -6.32
CA ALA A 144 17.16 -13.40 -5.32
C ALA A 144 16.89 -11.96 -5.76
N TRP A 145 15.64 -11.52 -5.70
CA TRP A 145 15.27 -10.16 -6.08
C TRP A 145 15.36 -9.24 -4.86
N VAL A 146 16.22 -8.22 -4.96
CA VAL A 146 16.45 -7.21 -3.91
C VAL A 146 15.69 -5.94 -4.30
N PRO A 147 14.50 -5.70 -3.73
CA PRO A 147 13.69 -4.55 -4.08
C PRO A 147 14.13 -3.30 -3.32
N GLY A 148 14.04 -2.15 -3.97
CA GLY A 148 14.29 -0.86 -3.36
C GLY A 148 15.64 -0.76 -2.66
N ASN A 149 15.57 -0.35 -1.39
CA ASN A 149 16.71 -0.12 -0.51
C ASN A 149 17.00 -1.32 0.39
N ALA A 150 16.41 -2.50 0.10
CA ALA A 150 16.66 -3.70 0.86
C ALA A 150 18.15 -4.08 0.85
N SER A 151 18.63 -4.64 1.97
CA SER A 151 19.97 -5.18 2.07
C SER A 151 20.10 -6.42 1.20
N VAL A 152 21.29 -6.60 0.67
CA VAL A 152 21.60 -7.79 -0.12
C VAL A 152 21.78 -8.96 0.85
N PRO A 153 21.11 -10.11 0.63
CA PRO A 153 21.32 -11.30 1.45
C PRO A 153 22.80 -11.67 1.54
N LYS A 154 23.24 -12.08 2.74
CA LYS A 154 24.64 -12.43 3.00
C LYS A 154 25.09 -13.56 2.07
N GLY A 155 26.22 -13.38 1.39
CA GLY A 155 26.77 -14.34 0.43
C GLY A 155 26.26 -14.18 -1.01
N MET A 156 25.36 -13.23 -1.26
CA MET A 156 24.96 -12.84 -2.61
C MET A 156 25.52 -11.46 -2.98
N ILE A 157 25.61 -11.21 -4.29
CA ILE A 157 26.03 -9.92 -4.85
C ILE A 157 24.89 -9.41 -5.72
N ALA A 158 24.29 -8.29 -5.31
CA ALA A 158 23.33 -7.57 -6.13
C ALA A 158 24.02 -6.97 -7.36
N LYS A 159 23.42 -7.18 -8.52
CA LYS A 159 23.86 -6.63 -9.81
C LYS A 159 22.98 -5.46 -10.22
N GLY A 160 23.52 -4.61 -11.08
CA GLY A 160 22.86 -3.40 -11.57
C GLY A 160 22.77 -2.29 -10.52
N LYS A 161 22.19 -1.15 -10.94
CA LYS A 161 22.04 0.04 -10.10
C LYS A 161 20.67 0.05 -9.41
N ASN A 162 20.60 0.64 -8.23
CA ASN A 162 19.31 0.99 -7.61
C ASN A 162 18.91 2.39 -8.07
N ASN A 163 17.80 2.50 -8.79
CA ASN A 163 17.22 3.75 -9.28
C ASN A 163 15.92 4.11 -8.52
N THR A 164 15.69 3.50 -7.35
CA THR A 164 14.49 3.76 -6.56
C THR A 164 14.45 5.21 -6.09
N THR A 165 13.35 5.89 -6.39
CA THR A 165 13.10 7.30 -6.03
C THR A 165 11.92 7.46 -5.07
N VAL A 166 11.19 6.37 -4.81
CA VAL A 166 10.15 6.34 -3.78
C VAL A 166 10.79 6.48 -2.39
N LEU A 167 10.23 7.35 -1.56
CA LEU A 167 10.71 7.57 -0.20
C LEU A 167 10.62 6.28 0.63
N THR A 168 11.60 6.05 1.50
CA THR A 168 11.66 4.85 2.35
C THR A 168 10.38 4.63 3.19
N ARG A 169 9.73 5.71 3.65
CA ARG A 169 8.46 5.62 4.39
C ARG A 169 7.27 5.12 3.55
N HIS A 170 7.33 5.27 2.23
CA HIS A 170 6.33 4.80 1.27
C HIS A 170 6.65 3.42 0.70
N LEU A 171 7.89 2.95 0.88
CA LEU A 171 8.27 1.59 0.51
C LEU A 171 7.66 0.57 1.50
N PRO A 172 7.23 -0.61 1.04
CA PRO A 172 6.87 -1.71 1.93
C PRO A 172 8.07 -2.20 2.74
N MET A 173 7.83 -2.93 3.84
CA MET A 173 8.90 -3.29 4.79
C MET A 173 10.03 -4.11 4.14
N ASN A 174 9.70 -5.06 3.27
CA ASN A 174 10.67 -5.88 2.53
C ASN A 174 11.57 -5.09 1.55
N CYS A 175 11.27 -3.82 1.29
CA CYS A 175 12.01 -2.96 0.35
C CYS A 175 12.88 -1.90 1.06
N ARG A 176 12.91 -1.90 2.40
CA ARG A 176 13.55 -0.84 3.19
C ARG A 176 14.92 -1.22 3.74
N TYR A 177 15.10 -2.48 4.08
CA TYR A 177 16.24 -3.02 4.81
C TYR A 177 16.54 -4.44 4.35
#